data_AF-A0A848WRX2-F1
#
_entry.id   AF-A0A848WRX2-F1
#
_cell.length_a   1.000
_cell.length_b   1.000
_cell.length_c   1.000
_cell.angle_alpha   90.00
_cell.angle_beta   90.00
_cell.angle_gamma   90.00
#
_symmetry.space_group_name_H-M   'P 1'
#
loop_
_entity.id
_entity.type
_entity.pdbx_description
1 polymer ?
#
loop_
_entity_poly.entity_id
_entity_poly.type
_entity_poly.pdbx_seq_one_letter_code
_entity_poly.pdbx_strand_id
1 'polypeptide(L)'
;MNAAIEQQRPIRLGWIAALLVLAIGYRVFAAGSTDLANTSPLMAMCFGGGLLLGLRFCWIPALLIVASDLVLGWTNGIGPGSYTVLTAVSFTLAGFAGAWIGKKRGSWPVMWFGTMIGSIVFYLAANTWSWAGSPVYAQTLAGWWQSQTIGIPGFPPSLLFLRNALVGDTIWCLVAAPLFFWKPLAVPKMASAEMAG
;
A
#
# COMPACT_ATOMS: atom_id res chain seq x y z
N MET A 1 -16.05 -8.45 31.27
CA MET A 1 -15.54 -7.56 30.21
C MET A 1 -14.41 -8.22 29.41
N ASN A 2 -14.51 -9.51 29.05
CA ASN A 2 -13.40 -10.29 28.46
C ASN A 2 -13.79 -11.12 27.21
N ALA A 3 -14.98 -10.94 26.64
CA ALA A 3 -15.46 -11.79 25.53
C ALA A 3 -15.29 -11.18 24.13
N ALA A 4 -14.78 -9.95 24.01
CA ALA A 4 -14.77 -9.21 22.73
C ALA A 4 -13.42 -9.25 21.98
N ILE A 5 -12.38 -9.90 22.53
CA ILE A 5 -11.03 -9.86 21.95
C ILE A 5 -10.72 -11.10 21.09
N GLU A 6 -11.50 -12.18 21.19
CA GLU A 6 -11.11 -13.48 20.62
C GLU A 6 -12.11 -14.06 19.62
N GLN A 7 -12.53 -13.24 18.65
CA GLN A 7 -13.07 -13.76 17.39
C GLN A 7 -12.17 -13.38 16.22
N GLN A 8 -10.86 -13.51 16.41
CA GLN A 8 -9.92 -13.55 15.30
C GLN A 8 -10.12 -14.89 14.61
N ARG A 9 -10.90 -14.91 13.52
CA ARG A 9 -10.87 -16.04 12.58
C ARG A 9 -9.40 -16.28 12.25
N PRO A 10 -8.91 -17.54 12.23
CA PRO A 10 -7.55 -17.80 11.80
C PRO A 10 -7.46 -17.32 10.35
N ILE A 11 -6.88 -16.14 10.17
CA ILE A 11 -6.59 -15.60 8.85
C ILE A 11 -5.67 -16.63 8.22
N ARG A 12 -6.19 -17.38 7.24
CA ARG A 12 -5.40 -18.45 6.64
C ARG A 12 -4.23 -17.78 5.96
N LEU A 13 -3.02 -18.02 6.47
CA LEU A 13 -1.77 -17.45 5.97
C LEU A 13 -1.66 -17.55 4.43
N GLY A 14 -2.26 -18.59 3.85
CA GLY A 14 -2.38 -18.78 2.40
C GLY A 14 -3.10 -17.66 1.64
N TRP A 15 -4.13 -17.02 2.21
CA TRP A 15 -4.80 -15.88 1.56
C TRP A 15 -3.92 -14.63 1.54
N ILE A 16 -3.18 -14.39 2.63
CA ILE A 16 -2.20 -13.29 2.69
C ILE A 16 -1.11 -13.52 1.65
N ALA A 17 -0.56 -14.73 1.60
CA ALA A 17 0.44 -15.11 0.61
C ALA A 17 -0.09 -14.94 -0.83
N ALA A 18 -1.33 -15.33 -1.09
CA ALA A 18 -1.97 -15.14 -2.40
C ALA A 18 -2.12 -13.65 -2.77
N LEU A 19 -2.53 -12.79 -1.83
CA LEU A 19 -2.61 -11.35 -2.07
C LEU A 19 -1.24 -10.72 -2.36
N LEU A 20 -0.20 -11.16 -1.64
CA LEU A 20 1.17 -10.69 -1.85
C LEU A 20 1.71 -11.15 -3.21
N VAL A 21 1.53 -12.42 -3.56
CA VAL A 21 1.97 -12.98 -4.86
C VAL A 21 1.24 -12.28 -6.01
N LEU A 22 -0.07 -12.06 -5.87
CA LEU A 22 -0.86 -11.36 -6.88
C LEU A 22 -0.40 -9.90 -7.05
N ALA A 23 -0.12 -9.20 -5.95
CA ALA A 23 0.38 -7.82 -6.00
C ALA A 23 1.79 -7.74 -6.61
N ILE A 24 2.68 -8.68 -6.29
CA ILE A 24 4.02 -8.77 -6.88
C ILE A 24 3.94 -9.13 -8.37
N GLY A 25 3.14 -10.12 -8.74
CA GLY A 25 2.93 -10.53 -10.13
C GLY A 25 2.35 -9.39 -10.98
N TYR A 26 1.35 -8.68 -10.44
CA TYR A 26 0.81 -7.49 -11.09
C TYR A 26 1.87 -6.39 -11.23
N ARG A 27 2.69 -6.15 -10.21
CA ARG A 27 3.79 -5.18 -10.28
C ARG A 27 4.77 -5.49 -11.41
N VAL A 28 5.14 -6.76 -11.59
CA VAL A 28 6.04 -7.19 -12.68
C VAL A 28 5.37 -7.00 -14.04
N PHE A 29 4.09 -7.37 -14.17
CA PHE A 29 3.32 -7.16 -15.40
C PHE A 29 3.17 -5.68 -15.77
N ALA A 30 2.78 -4.86 -14.79
CA ALA A 30 2.54 -3.43 -14.96
C ALA A 30 3.82 -2.64 -15.27
N ALA A 31 5.00 -3.12 -14.87
CA ALA A 31 6.28 -2.50 -15.19
C ALA A 31 6.57 -2.44 -16.70
N GLY A 32 5.96 -3.32 -17.50
CA GLY A 32 6.10 -3.34 -18.95
C GLY A 32 5.26 -2.30 -19.71
N SER A 33 4.39 -1.55 -19.02
CA SER A 33 3.52 -0.55 -19.62
C SER A 33 3.69 0.80 -18.94
N THR A 34 3.94 1.84 -19.73
CA THR A 34 4.05 3.23 -19.23
C THR A 34 2.75 3.73 -18.59
N ASP A 35 1.61 3.27 -19.09
CA ASP A 35 0.29 3.66 -18.58
C ASP A 35 -0.07 2.97 -17.27
N LEU A 36 0.52 1.79 -17.02
CA LEU A 36 0.32 1.00 -15.81
C LEU A 36 1.46 1.19 -14.80
N ALA A 37 2.51 1.92 -15.17
CA ALA A 37 3.62 2.24 -14.29
C ALA A 37 3.08 2.88 -12.98
N ASN A 38 3.60 2.41 -11.85
CA ASN A 38 3.17 2.83 -10.51
C ASN A 38 1.73 2.43 -10.09
N THR A 39 1.05 1.52 -10.79
CA THR A 39 -0.22 0.94 -10.30
C THR A 39 -0.03 -0.11 -9.19
N SER A 40 1.20 -0.27 -8.69
CA SER A 40 1.50 -1.22 -7.63
C SER A 40 0.94 -0.73 -6.29
N PRO A 41 0.16 -1.54 -5.55
CA PRO A 41 -0.52 -1.12 -4.33
C PRO A 41 0.41 -1.10 -3.11
N LEU A 42 1.56 -0.41 -3.22
CA LEU A 42 2.62 -0.44 -2.21
C LEU A 42 2.14 0.11 -0.88
N MET A 43 1.40 1.23 -0.91
CA MET A 43 0.90 1.85 0.30
C MET A 43 -0.17 0.99 0.95
N ALA A 44 -1.07 0.39 0.15
CA ALA A 44 -2.10 -0.49 0.66
C ALA A 44 -1.50 -1.74 1.31
N MET A 45 -0.45 -2.33 0.72
CA MET A 45 0.26 -3.45 1.29
C MET A 45 0.95 -3.10 2.62
N CYS A 46 1.61 -1.94 2.69
CA CYS A 46 2.30 -1.50 3.91
C CYS A 46 1.31 -1.06 4.99
N PHE A 47 0.52 -0.02 4.74
CA PHE A 47 -0.43 0.53 5.70
C PHE A 47 -1.55 -0.46 6.00
N GLY A 48 -2.22 -0.99 4.97
CA GLY A 48 -3.31 -1.95 5.12
C GLY A 48 -2.84 -3.28 5.71
N GLY A 49 -1.71 -3.82 5.23
CA GLY A 49 -1.10 -5.01 5.83
C GLY A 49 -0.74 -4.80 7.31
N GLY A 50 -0.15 -3.65 7.65
CA GLY A 50 0.10 -3.26 9.03
C GLY A 50 -1.19 -3.17 9.85
N LEU A 51 -2.22 -2.51 9.33
CA LEU A 51 -3.52 -2.36 9.99
C LEU A 51 -4.18 -3.71 10.30
N LEU A 52 -4.12 -4.65 9.36
CA LEU A 52 -4.79 -5.95 9.45
C LEU A 52 -4.00 -6.98 10.26
N LEU A 53 -2.68 -6.99 10.14
CA LEU A 53 -1.82 -8.07 10.65
C LEU A 53 -0.94 -7.63 11.83
N GLY A 54 -0.84 -6.32 12.06
CA GLY A 54 0.05 -5.74 13.06
C GLY A 54 1.51 -5.73 12.63
N LEU A 55 2.41 -5.46 13.60
CA LEU A 55 3.84 -5.24 13.35
C LEU A 55 4.57 -6.44 12.74
N ARG A 56 4.10 -7.65 12.98
CA ARG A 56 4.67 -8.91 12.46
C ARG A 56 4.80 -8.94 10.93
N PHE A 57 4.02 -8.14 10.19
CA PHE A 57 4.02 -8.13 8.73
C PHE A 57 4.30 -6.76 8.10
N CYS A 58 4.50 -5.68 8.88
CA CYS A 58 4.67 -4.33 8.32
C CYS A 58 5.98 -4.17 7.51
N TRP A 59 6.99 -4.98 7.81
CA TRP A 59 8.31 -4.93 7.19
C TRP A 59 8.44 -5.74 5.91
N ILE A 60 7.61 -6.76 5.64
CA ILE A 60 7.80 -7.64 4.47
C ILE A 60 7.68 -6.87 3.15
N PRO A 61 6.63 -6.04 2.92
CA PRO A 61 6.52 -5.29 1.67
C PRO A 61 7.60 -4.20 1.54
N ALA A 62 7.97 -3.54 2.65
CA ALA A 62 9.05 -2.57 2.68
C ALA A 62 10.40 -3.20 2.33
N LEU A 63 10.70 -4.38 2.88
CA LEU A 63 11.92 -5.14 2.61
C LEU A 63 12.00 -5.57 1.14
N LEU A 64 10.89 -6.02 0.56
CA LEU A 64 10.83 -6.41 -0.86
C LEU A 64 11.06 -5.22 -1.80
N ILE A 65 10.54 -4.03 -1.47
CA ILE A 65 10.80 -2.81 -2.26
C ILE A 65 12.28 -2.43 -2.18
N VAL A 66 12.85 -2.38 -0.97
CA VAL A 66 14.27 -2.05 -0.77
C VAL A 66 15.18 -3.06 -1.46
N ALA A 67 14.87 -4.36 -1.34
CA ALA A 67 15.62 -5.40 -2.02
C ALA A 67 15.55 -5.24 -3.55
N SER A 68 14.38 -4.92 -4.10
CA SER A 68 14.21 -4.70 -5.55
C SER A 68 15.02 -3.50 -6.04
N ASP A 69 14.96 -2.37 -5.33
CA ASP A 69 15.68 -1.15 -5.70
C ASP A 69 17.20 -1.31 -5.52
N LEU A 70 17.66 -2.08 -4.53
CA LEU A 70 19.08 -2.42 -4.35
C LEU A 70 19.59 -3.32 -5.49
N VAL A 71 18.81 -4.33 -5.89
CA VAL A 71 19.15 -5.20 -7.02
C VAL A 71 19.19 -4.40 -8.31
N LEU A 72 18.21 -3.54 -8.56
CA LEU A 72 18.19 -2.66 -9.73
C LEU A 72 19.35 -1.64 -9.70
N GLY A 73 19.64 -1.03 -8.55
CA GLY A 73 20.74 -0.09 -8.40
C GLY A 73 22.11 -0.73 -8.60
N TRP A 74 22.29 -1.96 -8.11
CA TRP A 74 23.53 -2.73 -8.28
C TRP A 74 23.72 -3.22 -9.70
N THR A 75 22.67 -3.77 -10.32
CA THR A 75 22.72 -4.29 -11.71
C THR A 75 22.94 -3.20 -12.75
N ASN A 76 22.49 -1.96 -12.48
CA ASN A 76 22.73 -0.80 -13.34
C ASN A 76 24.05 -0.05 -13.01
N GLY A 77 24.80 -0.47 -11.97
CA GLY A 77 26.10 0.12 -11.59
C GLY A 77 26.03 1.49 -10.89
N ILE A 78 24.85 1.92 -10.44
CA ILE A 78 24.60 3.26 -9.86
C ILE A 78 24.51 3.21 -8.32
N GLY A 79 24.41 2.00 -7.73
CA GLY A 79 24.15 1.80 -6.30
C GLY A 79 22.69 2.12 -5.93
N PRO A 80 22.30 2.02 -4.65
CA PRO A 80 20.96 2.44 -4.22
C PRO A 80 20.77 3.93 -4.51
N GLY A 81 19.83 4.27 -5.39
CA GLY A 81 19.49 5.66 -5.65
C GLY A 81 18.97 6.34 -4.37
N SER A 82 19.20 7.65 -4.23
CA SER A 82 18.74 8.46 -3.08
C SER A 82 17.22 8.33 -2.82
N TYR A 83 16.47 8.00 -3.86
CA TYR A 83 15.04 7.71 -3.82
C TYR A 83 14.67 6.43 -3.05
N THR A 84 15.58 5.44 -2.99
CA THR A 84 15.39 4.15 -2.31
C THR A 84 15.21 4.34 -0.81
N VAL A 85 15.99 5.23 -0.21
CA VAL A 85 15.94 5.50 1.24
C VAL A 85 14.62 6.18 1.61
N LEU A 86 14.20 7.20 0.85
CA LEU A 86 12.91 7.87 1.05
C LEU A 86 11.76 6.86 0.99
N THR A 87 11.76 6.04 -0.06
CA THR A 87 10.77 4.97 -0.28
C THR A 87 10.73 3.99 0.89
N ALA A 88 11.90 3.49 1.31
CA ALA A 88 12.02 2.57 2.45
C ALA A 88 11.42 3.15 3.73
N VAL A 89 11.80 4.39 4.06
CA VAL A 89 11.36 5.07 5.29
C VAL A 89 9.86 5.33 5.23
N SER A 90 9.35 5.91 4.15
CA SER A 90 7.92 6.25 4.02
C SER A 90 7.02 5.03 4.16
N PHE A 91 7.32 3.94 3.45
CA PHE A 91 6.50 2.73 3.49
C PHE A 91 6.63 1.98 4.81
N THR A 92 7.81 1.99 5.43
CA THR A 92 8.00 1.42 6.78
C THR A 92 7.17 2.18 7.81
N LEU A 93 7.23 3.52 7.81
CA LEU A 93 6.43 4.37 8.69
C LEU A 93 4.92 4.18 8.47
N ALA A 94 4.49 4.06 7.22
CA ALA A 94 3.10 3.76 6.90
C ALA A 94 2.65 2.41 7.47
N GLY A 95 3.49 1.38 7.38
CA GLY A 95 3.22 0.07 7.99
C GLY A 95 3.14 0.12 9.51
N PHE A 96 4.04 0.86 10.17
CA PHE A 96 3.97 1.10 11.61
C PHE A 96 2.70 1.85 12.02
N ALA A 97 2.35 2.91 11.29
CA ALA A 97 1.14 3.69 11.53
C ALA A 97 -0.12 2.82 11.39
N GLY A 98 -0.20 2.03 10.31
CA GLY A 98 -1.25 1.05 10.11
C GLY A 98 -1.37 0.09 11.29
N ALA A 99 -0.27 -0.56 11.68
CA ALA A 99 -0.25 -1.48 12.81
C ALA A 99 -0.66 -0.85 14.14
N TRP A 100 -0.27 0.40 14.38
CA TRP A 100 -0.65 1.11 15.59
C TRP A 100 -2.14 1.47 15.62
N ILE A 101 -2.68 1.96 14.50
CA ILE A 101 -4.11 2.29 14.35
C ILE A 101 -4.96 1.00 14.43
N GLY A 102 -4.50 -0.08 13.81
CA GLY A 102 -5.20 -1.37 13.74
C GLY A 102 -5.47 -1.99 15.10
N LYS A 103 -4.59 -1.75 16.09
CA LYS A 103 -4.79 -2.17 17.49
C LYS A 103 -6.07 -1.61 18.12
N LYS A 104 -6.56 -0.45 17.65
CA LYS A 104 -7.71 0.25 18.25
C LYS A 104 -8.90 0.38 17.31
N ARG A 105 -8.68 0.50 16.00
CA ARG A 105 -9.70 0.90 15.01
C ARG A 105 -9.54 0.19 13.66
N GLY A 106 -9.32 -1.12 13.66
CA GLY A 106 -9.27 -1.91 12.42
C GLY A 106 -10.63 -1.99 11.73
N SER A 107 -10.83 -1.21 10.66
CA SER A 107 -12.03 -1.25 9.82
C SER A 107 -11.68 -0.96 8.36
N TRP A 108 -12.56 -1.38 7.45
CA TRP A 108 -12.37 -1.15 6.01
C TRP A 108 -12.22 0.35 5.64
N PRO A 109 -13.07 1.27 6.14
CA PRO A 109 -12.89 2.70 5.83
C PRO A 109 -11.56 3.25 6.33
N VAL A 110 -11.12 2.84 7.53
CA VAL A 110 -9.81 3.27 8.08
C VAL A 110 -8.66 2.77 7.21
N MET A 111 -8.74 1.52 6.73
CA MET A 111 -7.77 0.96 5.79
C MET A 111 -7.69 1.76 4.50
N TRP A 112 -8.84 2.02 3.88
CA TRP A 112 -8.90 2.70 2.59
C TRP A 112 -8.45 4.15 2.70
N PHE A 113 -9.05 4.96 3.60
CA PHE A 113 -8.67 6.37 3.77
C PHE A 113 -7.22 6.53 4.23
N GLY A 114 -6.75 5.70 5.16
CA GLY A 114 -5.37 5.75 5.63
C GLY A 114 -4.37 5.43 4.52
N THR A 115 -4.72 4.48 3.64
CA THR A 115 -3.92 4.18 2.44
C THR A 115 -3.91 5.36 1.48
N MET A 116 -5.07 5.94 1.13
CA MET A 116 -5.15 7.08 0.20
C MET A 116 -4.34 8.28 0.70
N ILE A 117 -4.47 8.62 1.99
CA ILE A 117 -3.70 9.70 2.62
C ILE A 117 -2.21 9.39 2.55
N GLY A 118 -1.81 8.15 2.88
CA GLY A 118 -0.43 7.70 2.77
C GLY A 118 0.14 7.89 1.37
N SER A 119 -0.60 7.48 0.33
CA SER A 119 -0.16 7.58 -1.06
C SER A 119 -0.01 9.02 -1.52
N ILE A 120 -0.92 9.92 -1.12
CA ILE A 120 -0.82 11.36 -1.40
C ILE A 120 0.39 11.96 -0.68
N VAL A 121 0.60 11.65 0.60
CA VAL A 121 1.75 12.16 1.38
C VAL A 121 3.06 11.67 0.77
N PHE A 122 3.16 10.39 0.44
CA PHE A 122 4.35 9.84 -0.22
C PHE A 122 4.59 10.50 -1.57
N TYR A 123 3.55 10.66 -2.39
CA TYR A 123 3.64 11.35 -3.67
C TYR A 123 4.21 12.77 -3.53
N LEU A 124 3.66 13.57 -2.60
CA LEU A 124 4.13 14.93 -2.36
C LEU A 124 5.60 14.94 -1.91
N ALA A 125 5.97 14.05 -0.99
CA ALA A 125 7.34 13.92 -0.49
C ALA A 125 8.33 13.49 -1.59
N ALA A 126 7.97 12.49 -2.39
CA ALA A 126 8.78 11.98 -3.49
C ALA A 126 9.05 13.02 -4.59
N ASN A 127 8.02 13.77 -4.98
CA ASN A 127 8.18 14.81 -5.99
C ASN A 127 8.92 16.02 -5.42
N THR A 128 8.71 16.36 -4.14
CA THR A 128 9.49 17.41 -3.46
C THR A 128 10.97 17.03 -3.34
N TRP A 129 11.27 15.77 -3.06
CA TRP A 129 12.64 15.25 -3.07
C TRP A 129 13.28 15.35 -4.47
N SER A 130 12.51 15.03 -5.50
CA SER A 130 12.96 15.14 -6.90
C SER A 130 13.22 16.60 -7.29
N TRP A 131 12.35 17.52 -6.86
CA TRP A 131 12.54 18.95 -7.03
C TRP A 131 13.82 19.43 -6.34
N ALA A 132 14.02 19.11 -5.07
CA ALA A 132 15.17 19.57 -4.30
C ALA A 132 16.51 18.95 -4.76
N GLY A 133 16.49 17.71 -5.26
CA GLY A 133 17.68 16.94 -5.61
C GLY A 133 18.08 16.97 -7.10
N SER A 134 17.21 17.46 -7.99
CA SER A 134 17.47 17.44 -9.43
C SER A 134 17.67 18.85 -9.99
N PRO A 135 18.77 19.10 -10.73
CA PRO A 135 18.98 20.39 -11.40
C PRO A 135 17.99 20.64 -12.55
N VAL A 136 17.22 19.63 -12.96
CA VAL A 136 16.20 19.73 -14.00
C VAL A 136 15.03 20.62 -13.56
N TYR A 137 14.78 20.71 -12.24
CA TYR A 137 13.75 21.60 -11.72
C TYR A 137 14.37 22.90 -11.22
N ALA A 138 13.81 24.04 -11.65
CA ALA A 138 14.13 25.32 -11.06
C ALA A 138 13.78 25.32 -9.56
N GLN A 139 14.69 25.80 -8.70
CA GLN A 139 14.50 25.89 -7.25
C GLN A 139 13.59 27.07 -6.88
N THR A 140 12.39 27.08 -7.44
CA THR A 140 11.34 28.08 -7.26
C THR A 140 10.02 27.37 -7.00
N LEU A 141 9.01 28.12 -6.53
CA LEU A 141 7.66 27.57 -6.36
C LEU A 141 7.07 27.03 -7.66
N ALA A 142 7.39 27.66 -8.81
CA ALA A 142 6.94 27.19 -10.12
C ALA A 142 7.59 25.85 -10.49
N GLY A 143 8.89 25.68 -10.23
CA GLY A 143 9.57 24.40 -10.45
C GLY A 143 9.11 23.31 -9.48
N TRP A 144 8.79 23.67 -8.24
CA TRP A 144 8.15 22.75 -7.30
C TRP A 144 6.78 22.32 -7.83
N TRP A 145 5.93 23.26 -8.25
CA TRP A 145 4.63 22.95 -8.82
C TRP A 145 4.72 22.08 -10.08
N GLN A 146 5.71 22.34 -10.94
CA GLN A 146 6.01 21.48 -12.09
C GLN A 146 6.31 20.05 -11.65
N SER A 147 7.15 19.84 -10.63
CA SER A 147 7.43 18.50 -10.10
C SER A 147 6.16 17.79 -9.59
N GLN A 148 5.22 18.52 -9.00
CA GLN A 148 3.95 18.00 -8.49
C GLN A 148 2.86 17.80 -9.56
N THR A 149 3.11 18.11 -10.83
CA THR A 149 2.07 18.05 -11.87
C THR A 149 2.56 17.38 -13.15
N ILE A 150 3.47 18.06 -13.83
CA ILE A 150 3.96 17.72 -15.15
C ILE A 150 5.17 16.80 -15.06
N GLY A 151 6.01 16.96 -14.04
CA GLY A 151 7.31 16.29 -13.97
C GLY A 151 8.28 16.80 -15.03
N ILE A 152 9.09 15.90 -15.57
CA ILE A 152 10.09 16.19 -16.61
C ILE A 152 9.44 16.05 -17.99
N PRO A 153 9.47 17.08 -18.85
CA PRO A 153 8.96 16.98 -20.21
C PRO A 153 9.60 15.82 -20.98
N GLY A 154 8.80 15.05 -21.71
CA GLY A 154 9.24 13.83 -22.41
C GLY A 154 9.06 12.54 -21.60
N PHE A 155 8.67 12.64 -20.32
CA PHE A 155 8.25 11.52 -19.49
C PHE A 155 6.76 11.63 -19.13
N PRO A 156 6.11 10.53 -18.69
CA PRO A 156 4.74 10.59 -18.22
C PRO A 156 4.57 11.59 -17.06
N PRO A 157 3.44 12.33 -16.99
CA PRO A 157 3.21 13.34 -15.97
C PRO A 157 3.27 12.76 -14.55
N SER A 158 3.76 13.53 -13.58
CA SER A 158 3.85 13.01 -12.21
C SER A 158 2.47 12.71 -11.61
N LEU A 159 1.44 13.47 -11.98
CA LEU A 159 0.04 13.16 -11.61
C LEU A 159 -0.44 11.79 -12.10
N LEU A 160 0.12 11.28 -13.20
CA LEU A 160 -0.19 9.93 -13.68
C LEU A 160 0.22 8.88 -12.65
N PHE A 161 1.39 9.06 -12.03
CA PHE A 161 1.89 8.15 -10.99
C PHE A 161 1.01 8.19 -9.74
N LEU A 162 0.52 9.37 -9.34
CA LEU A 162 -0.43 9.48 -8.22
C LEU A 162 -1.74 8.76 -8.55
N ARG A 163 -2.32 9.03 -9.72
CA ARG A 163 -3.55 8.39 -10.19
C ARG A 163 -3.41 6.87 -10.14
N ASN A 164 -2.34 6.35 -10.74
CA ASN A 164 -2.09 4.92 -10.82
C ASN A 164 -1.91 4.30 -9.44
N ALA A 165 -1.16 4.95 -8.54
CA ALA A 165 -1.00 4.49 -7.16
C ALA A 165 -2.35 4.40 -6.44
N LEU A 166 -3.17 5.46 -6.50
CA LEU A 166 -4.49 5.50 -5.84
C LEU A 166 -5.44 4.43 -6.39
N VAL A 167 -5.42 4.18 -7.70
CA VAL A 167 -6.21 3.12 -8.35
C VAL A 167 -5.76 1.75 -7.86
N GLY A 168 -4.45 1.47 -7.92
CA GLY A 168 -3.89 0.20 -7.47
C GLY A 168 -4.19 -0.07 -6.00
N ASP A 169 -3.93 0.92 -5.14
CA ASP A 169 -4.19 0.86 -3.71
C ASP A 169 -5.68 0.63 -3.40
N THR A 170 -6.58 1.31 -4.13
CA THR A 170 -8.03 1.12 -3.97
C THR A 170 -8.45 -0.30 -4.35
N ILE A 171 -7.97 -0.82 -5.49
CA ILE A 171 -8.27 -2.18 -5.92
C ILE A 171 -7.80 -3.18 -4.86
N TRP A 172 -6.59 -3.01 -4.33
CA TRP A 172 -6.07 -3.88 -3.26
C TRP A 172 -6.94 -3.83 -2.01
N CYS A 173 -7.33 -2.63 -1.55
CA CYS A 173 -8.20 -2.48 -0.40
C CYS A 173 -9.58 -3.12 -0.60
N LEU A 174 -10.13 -3.07 -1.82
CA LEU A 174 -11.40 -3.71 -2.17
C LEU A 174 -11.29 -5.24 -2.15
N VAL A 175 -10.21 -5.80 -2.69
CA VAL A 175 -9.95 -7.25 -2.68
C VAL A 175 -9.66 -7.76 -1.27
N ALA A 176 -8.97 -6.98 -0.44
CA ALA A 176 -8.71 -7.32 0.95
C ALA A 176 -9.99 -7.24 1.82
N ALA A 177 -10.93 -6.35 1.49
CA ALA A 177 -12.15 -6.12 2.28
C ALA A 177 -12.93 -7.39 2.66
N PRO A 178 -13.33 -8.27 1.69
CA PRO A 178 -14.10 -9.47 2.00
C PRO A 178 -13.31 -10.50 2.82
N LEU A 179 -11.98 -10.51 2.74
CA LEU A 179 -11.15 -11.47 3.47
C LEU A 179 -11.06 -11.14 4.97
N PHE A 180 -11.12 -9.85 5.33
CA PHE A 180 -10.85 -9.38 6.69
C PHE A 180 -12.08 -8.79 7.40
N PHE A 181 -13.05 -8.25 6.66
CA PHE A 181 -14.18 -7.53 7.23
C PHE A 181 -15.55 -8.15 6.93
N TRP A 182 -15.61 -9.25 6.15
CA TRP A 182 -16.88 -9.90 5.84
C TRP A 182 -17.47 -10.61 7.06
N LYS A 183 -18.66 -10.19 7.47
CA LYS A 183 -19.52 -10.95 8.40
C LYS A 183 -20.48 -11.78 7.55
N PRO A 184 -20.40 -13.13 7.54
CA PRO A 184 -21.43 -13.92 6.89
C PRO A 184 -22.77 -13.62 7.56
N LEU A 185 -23.83 -13.58 6.76
CA LEU A 185 -25.19 -13.45 7.26
C LEU A 185 -25.41 -14.55 8.29
N ALA A 186 -25.86 -14.17 9.49
CA ALA A 186 -26.25 -15.13 10.50
C ALA A 186 -27.42 -15.92 9.93
N VAL A 187 -27.20 -17.19 9.59
CA VAL A 187 -28.31 -18.11 9.32
C VAL A 187 -29.03 -18.27 10.65
N PRO A 188 -30.30 -17.86 10.77
CA PRO A 188 -31.06 -18.10 11.98
C PRO A 188 -31.01 -19.60 12.25
N LYS A 189 -30.59 -20.01 13.46
CA LYS A 189 -30.86 -21.37 13.92
C LYS A 189 -32.37 -21.52 13.90
N MET A 190 -32.92 -22.16 12.86
CA MET A 190 -34.31 -22.58 12.89
C MET A 190 -34.46 -23.43 14.14
N ALA A 191 -35.33 -22.97 15.03
CA ALA A 191 -35.52 -23.54 16.34
C ALA A 191 -35.75 -25.04 16.19
N SER A 192 -34.85 -25.84 16.77
CA SER A 192 -35.01 -27.28 16.95
C SER A 192 -36.07 -27.59 18.01
N ALA A 193 -37.18 -26.84 18.02
CA ALA A 193 -38.16 -26.80 19.10
C ALA A 193 -39.54 -27.38 18.73
N GLU A 194 -39.76 -27.89 17.51
CA GLU A 194 -41.09 -28.39 17.11
C GLU A 194 -41.17 -29.88 16.74
N MET A 195 -40.14 -30.69 17.00
CA MET A 195 -40.17 -32.14 16.67
C MET A 195 -40.09 -33.07 17.89
N ALA A 196 -40.41 -32.57 19.09
CA ALA A 196 -40.48 -33.38 20.31
C ALA A 196 -41.78 -33.17 21.13
N GLY A 197 -42.82 -32.63 20.49
CA GLY A 197 -44.18 -32.56 21.04
C GLY A 197 -44.99 -33.79 20.68
#